data_AF-A0A934FQF0-F1
#
_entry.id   AF-A0A934FQF0-F1
#
_cell.length_a   1.000
_cell.length_b   1.000
_cell.length_c   1.000
_cell.angle_alpha   90.00
_cell.angle_beta   90.00
_cell.angle_gamma   90.00
#
_symmetry.space_group_name_H-M   'P 1'
#
loop_
_entity.id
_entity.type
_entity.pdbx_description
1 polymer ?
#
loop_
_entity_poly.entity_id
_entity_poly.type
_entity_poly.pdbx_seq_one_letter_code
_entity_poly.pdbx_strand_id
1 'polypeptide(L)'
;MIGPDLVMTVGDLVQGYNARAEWLTQAAEYKTIMAGLRMPWFPVAGNHDVYWRGADRPPLEHEGDFEQHFGPLWYAFEHKRCWFVVLFSDESMVDGGTKDFNDARNHRMSERQFAWLERMLARAKRARHVFLFLHHPRWIGGKYGDHWNAVHSRLVAAGNVTAVFAGHIHRMTHELRDGIR
;
A
#
# COMPACT_ATOMS: atom_id res chain seq x y z
N MET A 1 -29.46 -4.41 -2.16
CA MET A 1 -28.19 -4.10 -2.85
C MET A 1 -27.37 -3.24 -1.90
N ILE A 2 -26.16 -3.67 -1.54
CA ILE A 2 -25.27 -2.85 -0.68
C ILE A 2 -24.64 -1.78 -1.59
N GLY A 3 -24.80 -0.50 -1.26
CA GLY A 3 -24.20 0.62 -1.98
C GLY A 3 -23.05 1.20 -1.16
N PRO A 4 -21.83 0.65 -1.27
CA PRO A 4 -20.69 1.19 -0.52
C PRO A 4 -20.36 2.61 -1.02
N ASP A 5 -19.92 3.47 -0.09
CA ASP A 5 -19.50 4.83 -0.42
C ASP A 5 -18.21 4.88 -1.25
N LEU A 6 -17.34 3.87 -1.08
CA LEU A 6 -16.06 3.73 -1.77
C LEU A 6 -15.59 2.26 -1.77
N VAL A 7 -14.59 1.97 -2.60
CA VAL A 7 -13.88 0.69 -2.63
C VAL A 7 -12.38 0.93 -2.38
N MET A 8 -11.78 0.13 -1.51
CA MET A 8 -10.33 0.07 -1.36
C MET A 8 -9.84 -1.24 -1.99
N THR A 9 -8.77 -1.20 -2.76
CA THR A 9 -8.02 -2.41 -3.14
C THR A 9 -6.80 -2.54 -2.23
N VAL A 10 -6.20 -3.73 -2.13
CA VAL A 10 -5.05 -3.98 -1.24
C VAL A 10 -3.83 -4.48 -2.01
N GLY A 11 -3.61 -3.98 -3.23
CA GLY A 11 -2.50 -4.35 -4.11
C GLY A 11 -2.73 -5.58 -4.98
N ASP A 12 -1.76 -5.82 -5.86
CA ASP A 12 -1.77 -6.85 -6.91
C ASP A 12 -2.97 -6.68 -7.84
N LEU A 13 -3.07 -5.49 -8.43
CA LEU A 13 -4.11 -5.10 -9.37
C LEU A 13 -3.87 -5.73 -10.75
N VAL A 14 -2.60 -5.86 -11.14
CA VAL A 14 -2.17 -6.52 -12.37
C VAL A 14 -1.42 -7.82 -12.06
N GLN A 15 -1.23 -8.68 -13.07
CA GLN A 15 -0.39 -9.88 -12.91
C GLN A 15 1.10 -9.52 -12.85
N GLY A 16 1.51 -8.45 -13.53
CA GLY A 16 2.83 -7.85 -13.35
C GLY A 16 4.02 -8.77 -13.60
N TYR A 17 5.14 -8.44 -12.94
CA TYR A 17 6.42 -9.14 -13.11
C TYR A 17 6.89 -9.27 -14.57
N ASN A 18 6.53 -8.31 -15.39
CA ASN A 18 6.78 -8.32 -16.82
C ASN A 18 7.40 -7.00 -17.24
N ALA A 19 7.56 -6.81 -18.56
CA ALA A 19 8.01 -5.56 -19.11
C ALA A 19 6.84 -4.60 -19.33
N ARG A 20 7.16 -3.31 -19.41
CA ARG A 20 6.20 -2.20 -19.52
C ARG A 20 5.07 -2.38 -20.54
N ALA A 21 5.35 -2.96 -21.72
CA ALA A 21 4.31 -3.13 -22.74
C ALA A 21 3.17 -4.06 -22.29
N GLU A 22 3.51 -5.15 -21.62
CA GLU A 22 2.52 -6.09 -21.08
C GLU A 22 1.84 -5.50 -19.84
N TRP A 23 2.62 -4.88 -18.95
CA TRP A 23 2.10 -4.17 -17.78
C TRP A 23 1.02 -3.14 -18.16
N LEU A 24 1.27 -2.32 -19.18
CA LEU A 24 0.31 -1.32 -19.67
C LEU A 24 -0.98 -1.93 -20.18
N THR A 25 -0.90 -3.11 -20.81
CA THR A 25 -2.08 -3.85 -21.28
C THR A 25 -2.93 -4.30 -20.09
N GLN A 26 -2.30 -4.88 -19.07
CA GLN A 26 -2.98 -5.35 -17.86
C GLN A 26 -3.57 -4.18 -17.05
N ALA A 27 -2.84 -3.07 -16.93
CA ALA A 27 -3.32 -1.88 -16.23
C ALA A 27 -4.54 -1.26 -16.93
N ALA A 28 -4.55 -1.23 -18.27
CA ALA A 28 -5.70 -0.75 -19.04
C ALA A 28 -6.94 -1.67 -18.87
N GLU A 29 -6.74 -2.99 -18.89
CA GLU A 29 -7.80 -3.96 -18.63
C GLU A 29 -8.39 -3.78 -17.23
N TYR A 30 -7.54 -3.73 -16.19
CA TYR A 30 -7.98 -3.53 -14.81
C TYR A 30 -8.81 -2.26 -14.66
N LYS A 31 -8.33 -1.13 -15.19
CA LYS A 31 -9.06 0.14 -15.14
C LYS A 31 -10.39 0.09 -15.88
N THR A 32 -10.47 -0.64 -16.99
CA THR A 32 -11.72 -0.83 -17.73
C THR A 32 -12.77 -1.57 -16.89
N ILE A 33 -12.36 -2.61 -16.18
CA ILE A 33 -13.22 -3.36 -15.27
C ILE A 33 -13.68 -2.47 -14.11
N MET A 34 -12.74 -1.77 -13.47
CA MET A 34 -13.02 -0.91 -12.32
C MET A 34 -13.88 0.31 -12.68
N ALA A 35 -13.87 0.77 -13.94
CA ALA A 35 -14.75 1.83 -14.44
C ALA A 35 -16.24 1.46 -14.37
N GLY A 36 -16.58 0.17 -14.22
CA GLY A 36 -17.95 -0.28 -13.97
C GLY A 36 -18.47 -0.03 -12.55
N LEU A 37 -17.59 0.34 -11.60
CA LEU A 37 -18.00 0.68 -10.24
C LEU A 37 -18.73 2.03 -10.22
N ARG A 38 -19.85 2.08 -9.47
CA ARG A 38 -20.65 3.31 -9.30
C ARG A 38 -20.11 4.24 -8.20
N MET A 39 -19.08 3.81 -7.50
CA MET A 39 -18.43 4.52 -6.40
C MET A 39 -16.94 4.69 -6.74
N PRO A 40 -16.27 5.71 -6.15
CA PRO A 40 -14.83 5.82 -6.30
C PRO A 40 -14.12 4.59 -5.71
N TRP A 41 -12.98 4.26 -6.30
CA TRP A 41 -12.10 3.23 -5.80
C TRP A 41 -10.68 3.79 -5.62
N PHE A 42 -9.94 3.20 -4.69
CA PHE A 42 -8.67 3.71 -4.22
C PHE A 42 -7.63 2.58 -4.22
N PRO A 43 -6.58 2.68 -5.06
CA PRO A 43 -5.57 1.63 -5.19
C PRO A 43 -4.56 1.65 -4.05
N VAL A 44 -4.14 0.47 -3.62
CA VAL A 44 -2.86 0.26 -2.91
C VAL A 44 -1.93 -0.46 -3.88
N ALA A 45 -0.64 -0.10 -3.90
CA ALA A 45 0.35 -0.79 -4.74
C ALA A 45 0.82 -2.08 -4.06
N GLY A 46 0.79 -3.20 -4.79
CA GLY A 46 1.38 -4.48 -4.41
C GLY A 46 2.65 -4.83 -5.17
N ASN A 47 3.26 -5.97 -4.84
CA ASN A 47 4.48 -6.41 -5.52
C ASN A 47 4.24 -6.70 -7.00
N HIS A 48 3.10 -7.29 -7.39
CA HIS A 48 2.83 -7.50 -8.81
C HIS A 48 2.72 -6.17 -9.56
N ASP A 49 2.20 -5.12 -8.92
CA ASP A 49 2.02 -3.83 -9.56
C ASP A 49 3.34 -3.10 -9.82
N VAL A 50 4.34 -3.28 -8.95
CA VAL A 50 5.58 -2.50 -8.98
C VAL A 50 6.81 -3.30 -9.39
N TYR A 51 6.83 -4.62 -9.21
CA TYR A 51 8.05 -5.40 -9.41
C TYR A 51 8.25 -5.75 -10.88
N TRP A 52 9.50 -5.64 -11.32
CA TRP A 52 9.95 -6.05 -12.64
C TRP A 52 10.71 -7.37 -12.55
N ARG A 53 10.39 -8.32 -13.43
CA ARG A 53 11.16 -9.56 -13.62
C ARG A 53 11.44 -9.72 -15.11
N GLY A 54 12.73 -9.80 -15.45
CA GLY A 54 13.19 -9.88 -16.83
C GLY A 54 14.33 -8.92 -17.13
N ALA A 55 14.70 -8.86 -18.41
CA ALA A 55 15.74 -7.97 -18.91
C ALA A 55 15.32 -6.49 -18.84
N ASP A 56 16.28 -5.59 -19.02
CA ASP A 56 16.06 -4.14 -19.17
C ASP A 56 15.28 -3.47 -18.03
N ARG A 57 15.47 -4.00 -16.81
CA ARG A 57 14.82 -3.51 -15.59
C ARG A 57 15.15 -2.03 -15.32
N PRO A 58 14.14 -1.14 -15.25
CA PRO A 58 14.33 0.24 -14.81
C PRO A 58 14.76 0.31 -13.33
N PRO A 59 15.52 1.34 -12.89
CA PRO A 59 15.98 1.44 -11.50
C PRO A 59 14.86 1.42 -10.44
N LEU A 60 13.70 2.01 -10.75
CA LEU A 60 12.52 2.03 -9.87
C LEU A 60 11.43 1.03 -10.33
N GLU A 61 11.79 0.10 -11.22
CA GLU A 61 10.87 -0.91 -11.75
C GLU A 61 9.58 -0.25 -12.29
N HIS A 62 8.39 -0.66 -11.87
CA HIS A 62 7.11 -0.06 -12.29
C HIS A 62 6.57 1.03 -11.36
N GLU A 63 7.35 1.56 -10.40
CA GLU A 63 6.87 2.62 -9.50
C GLU A 63 6.29 3.83 -10.28
N GLY A 64 7.01 4.32 -11.29
CA GLY A 64 6.54 5.45 -12.12
C GLY A 64 5.35 5.10 -13.01
N ASP A 65 5.28 3.86 -13.51
CA ASP A 65 4.13 3.39 -14.28
C ASP A 65 2.88 3.31 -13.39
N PHE A 66 3.02 2.81 -12.16
CA PHE A 66 1.94 2.80 -11.18
C PHE A 66 1.46 4.23 -10.88
N GLU A 67 2.37 5.15 -10.59
CA GLU A 67 2.03 6.55 -10.31
C GLU A 67 1.29 7.22 -11.46
N GLN A 68 1.71 6.96 -12.69
CA GLN A 68 1.08 7.50 -13.89
C GLN A 68 -0.33 6.96 -14.12
N HIS A 69 -0.58 5.67 -13.83
CA HIS A 69 -1.82 5.00 -14.22
C HIS A 69 -2.84 4.84 -13.09
N PHE A 70 -2.39 4.69 -11.85
CA PHE A 70 -3.20 4.42 -10.66
C PHE A 70 -3.15 5.54 -9.62
N GLY A 71 -2.11 6.38 -9.64
CA GLY A 71 -1.90 7.48 -8.70
C GLY A 71 -0.77 7.21 -7.70
N PRO A 72 -0.55 8.12 -6.73
CA PRO A 72 0.63 8.07 -5.86
C PRO A 72 0.79 6.74 -5.11
N LEU A 73 2.02 6.28 -4.90
CA LEU A 73 2.32 5.02 -4.18
C LEU A 73 1.88 5.04 -2.71
N TRP A 74 1.89 6.23 -2.10
CA TRP A 74 1.28 6.48 -0.79
C TRP A 74 0.52 7.81 -0.84
N TYR A 75 -0.64 7.84 -0.20
CA TYR A 75 -1.52 9.01 -0.16
C TYR A 75 -2.52 8.86 0.98
N ALA A 76 -3.23 9.95 1.27
CA ALA A 76 -4.29 9.91 2.26
C ALA A 76 -5.47 10.77 1.81
N PHE A 77 -6.66 10.37 2.20
CA PHE A 77 -7.88 11.13 1.94
C PHE A 77 -8.86 11.03 3.11
N GLU A 78 -9.74 12.02 3.20
CA GLU A 78 -10.81 12.04 4.18
C GLU A 78 -12.14 11.70 3.50
N HIS A 79 -12.94 10.87 4.14
CA HIS A 79 -14.32 10.61 3.75
C HIS A 79 -15.19 10.47 4.99
N LYS A 80 -16.24 11.30 5.10
CA LYS A 80 -17.23 11.28 6.20
C LYS A 80 -16.59 11.22 7.62
N ARG A 81 -15.62 12.10 7.90
CA ARG A 81 -14.86 12.18 9.17
C ARG A 81 -13.98 10.96 9.49
N CYS A 82 -13.74 10.09 8.50
CA CYS A 82 -12.75 9.02 8.58
C CYS A 82 -11.57 9.37 7.67
N TRP A 83 -10.36 9.03 8.11
CA TRP A 83 -9.16 9.15 7.31
C TRP A 83 -8.73 7.78 6.80
N PHE A 84 -8.36 7.74 5.53
CA PHE A 84 -7.83 6.57 4.85
C PHE A 84 -6.39 6.90 4.47
N VAL A 85 -5.44 6.15 5.01
CA VAL A 85 -4.01 6.35 4.82
C VAL A 85 -3.45 5.13 4.07
N VAL A 86 -2.90 5.34 2.89
CA VAL A 86 -2.28 4.30 2.07
C VAL A 86 -0.77 4.44 2.19
N LEU A 87 -0.09 3.36 2.57
CA LEU A 87 1.37 3.26 2.63
C LEU A 87 1.88 2.35 1.50
N PHE A 88 3.06 2.68 0.99
CA PHE A 88 3.80 1.81 0.08
C PHE A 88 4.72 0.90 0.89
N SER A 89 4.42 -0.40 0.89
CA SER A 89 5.11 -1.40 1.72
C SER A 89 6.42 -1.94 1.13
N ASP A 90 6.81 -1.45 -0.04
CA ASP A 90 7.87 -2.01 -0.90
C ASP A 90 8.86 -0.95 -1.38
N GLU A 91 8.98 0.12 -0.60
CA GLU A 91 10.02 1.12 -0.78
C GLU A 91 11.38 0.43 -0.52
N SER A 92 12.19 0.29 -1.58
CA SER A 92 13.50 -0.36 -1.46
C SER A 92 14.52 0.68 -1.06
N MET A 93 15.36 0.33 -0.08
CA MET A 93 16.52 1.13 0.32
C MET A 93 17.81 0.61 -0.33
N VAL A 94 17.72 -0.31 -1.29
CA VAL A 94 18.87 -0.88 -2.00
C VAL A 94 18.95 -0.23 -3.38
N ASP A 95 19.75 0.84 -3.48
CA ASP A 95 20.01 1.51 -4.76
C ASP A 95 20.52 0.52 -5.80
N GLY A 96 19.84 0.44 -6.94
CA GLY A 96 20.16 -0.50 -8.02
C GLY A 96 19.86 -1.97 -7.72
N GLY A 97 19.41 -2.31 -6.51
CA GLY A 97 18.97 -3.65 -6.14
C GLY A 97 17.64 -4.03 -6.80
N THR A 98 17.39 -5.33 -6.92
CA THR A 98 16.08 -5.84 -7.35
C THR A 98 15.13 -5.86 -6.16
N LYS A 99 13.89 -5.35 -6.33
CA LYS A 99 12.87 -5.47 -5.29
C LYS A 99 12.52 -6.93 -5.06
N ASP A 100 12.57 -7.39 -3.82
CA ASP A 100 12.21 -8.75 -3.41
C ASP A 100 11.49 -8.72 -2.06
N PHE A 101 10.24 -9.21 -2.04
CA PHE A 101 9.40 -9.24 -0.85
C PHE A 101 9.82 -10.32 0.17
N ASN A 102 10.85 -11.11 -0.13
CA ASN A 102 11.49 -12.03 0.82
C ASN A 102 12.78 -11.45 1.42
N ASP A 103 13.19 -10.25 1.02
CA ASP A 103 14.37 -9.57 1.55
C ASP A 103 13.95 -8.39 2.43
N ALA A 104 14.20 -8.51 3.74
CA ALA A 104 13.88 -7.49 4.74
C ALA A 104 14.40 -6.08 4.41
N ARG A 105 15.46 -5.96 3.59
CA ARG A 105 16.00 -4.67 3.14
C ARG A 105 15.04 -3.91 2.19
N ASN A 106 14.13 -4.62 1.52
CA ASN A 106 13.10 -4.05 0.63
C ASN A 106 11.80 -3.69 1.37
N HIS A 107 11.73 -3.92 2.68
CA HIS A 107 10.52 -3.67 3.48
C HIS A 107 10.66 -2.42 4.35
N ARG A 108 11.64 -1.57 4.05
CA ARG A 108 11.99 -0.41 4.85
C ARG A 108 11.32 0.83 4.29
N MET A 109 10.46 1.44 5.09
CA MET A 109 9.86 2.74 4.80
C MET A 109 10.92 3.83 4.91
N SER A 110 11.00 4.71 3.91
CA SER A 110 11.94 5.83 3.90
C SER A 110 11.57 6.87 4.96
N GLU A 111 12.56 7.67 5.36
CA GLU A 111 12.33 8.83 6.23
C GLU A 111 11.31 9.81 5.63
N ARG A 112 11.25 9.90 4.29
CA ARG A 112 10.26 10.74 3.60
C ARG A 112 8.84 10.23 3.82
N GLN A 113 8.62 8.92 3.67
CA GLN A 113 7.31 8.32 3.88
C GLN A 113 6.93 8.33 5.38
N PHE A 114 7.89 8.14 6.29
CA PHE A 114 7.65 8.30 7.74
C PHE A 114 7.25 9.73 8.12
N ALA A 115 8.02 10.73 7.70
CA ALA A 115 7.68 12.13 7.97
C ALA A 115 6.33 12.50 7.37
N TRP A 116 5.99 11.94 6.21
CA TRP A 116 4.66 12.10 5.60
C TRP A 116 3.55 11.44 6.44
N LEU A 117 3.75 10.21 6.90
CA LEU A 117 2.80 9.49 7.76
C LEU A 117 2.53 10.26 9.05
N GLU A 118 3.57 10.74 9.74
CA GLU A 118 3.43 11.53 10.96
C GLU A 118 2.59 12.79 10.73
N ARG A 119 2.81 13.50 9.61
CA ARG A 119 1.98 14.66 9.24
C ARG A 119 0.51 14.27 9.00
N MET A 120 0.26 13.13 8.36
CA MET A 120 -1.11 12.66 8.10
C MET A 120 -1.81 12.24 9.38
N LEU A 121 -1.13 11.53 10.28
CA LEU A 121 -1.66 11.16 11.60
C LEU A 121 -1.99 12.41 12.44
N ALA A 122 -1.11 13.43 12.43
CA ALA A 122 -1.37 14.70 13.10
C ALA A 122 -2.60 15.42 12.52
N ARG A 123 -2.76 15.44 11.19
CA ARG A 123 -3.92 16.03 10.52
C ARG A 123 -5.21 15.26 10.82
N ALA A 124 -5.12 13.94 10.95
CA ALA A 124 -6.24 13.06 11.24
C ALA A 124 -6.64 13.04 12.73
N LYS A 125 -5.97 13.78 13.62
CA LYS A 125 -6.17 13.71 15.09
C LYS A 125 -7.63 13.86 15.56
N ARG A 126 -8.45 14.60 14.81
CA ARG A 126 -9.90 14.80 15.12
C ARG A 126 -10.84 13.86 14.35
N ALA A 127 -10.30 12.96 13.54
CA ALA A 127 -11.06 11.96 12.82
C ALA A 127 -11.76 11.02 13.79
N ARG A 128 -12.93 10.52 13.41
CA ARG A 128 -13.61 9.47 14.17
C ARG A 128 -12.83 8.16 14.10
N HIS A 129 -12.30 7.85 12.92
CA HIS A 129 -11.48 6.67 12.65
C HIS A 129 -10.35 7.03 11.69
N VAL A 130 -9.18 6.43 11.88
CA VAL A 130 -8.13 6.35 10.87
C VAL A 130 -7.97 4.89 10.47
N PHE A 131 -8.08 4.62 9.18
CA PHE A 131 -7.85 3.31 8.58
C PHE A 131 -6.57 3.38 7.75
N LEU A 132 -5.69 2.41 7.93
CA LEU A 132 -4.43 2.33 7.21
C LEU A 132 -4.44 1.14 6.25
N PHE A 133 -3.89 1.30 5.06
CA PHE A 133 -3.85 0.27 4.03
C PHE A 133 -2.43 0.14 3.48
N LEU A 134 -2.00 -1.09 3.26
CA LEU A 134 -0.74 -1.44 2.60
C LEU A 134 -0.87 -2.83 1.99
N HIS A 135 -0.04 -3.20 1.01
CA HIS A 135 -0.18 -4.51 0.39
C HIS A 135 0.37 -5.63 1.27
N HIS A 136 1.61 -5.51 1.75
CA HIS A 136 2.23 -6.54 2.57
C HIS A 136 1.91 -6.36 4.06
N PRO A 137 1.44 -7.41 4.76
CA PRO A 137 1.22 -7.37 6.21
C PRO A 137 2.56 -7.44 6.96
N ARG A 138 3.31 -6.33 6.96
CA ARG A 138 4.66 -6.25 7.53
C ARG A 138 4.68 -6.50 9.05
N TRP A 139 3.53 -6.42 9.73
CA TRP A 139 3.38 -6.76 11.15
C TRP A 139 3.62 -8.24 11.47
N ILE A 140 3.50 -9.14 10.50
CA ILE A 140 3.80 -10.58 10.68
C ILE A 140 5.26 -10.79 11.10
N GLY A 141 6.16 -9.89 10.71
CA GLY A 141 7.58 -9.96 11.02
C GLY A 141 8.29 -11.16 10.38
N GLY A 142 9.26 -11.74 11.08
CA GLY A 142 10.04 -12.89 10.60
C GLY A 142 10.83 -12.54 9.33
N LYS A 143 10.47 -13.18 8.20
CA LYS A 143 11.09 -12.90 6.89
C LYS A 143 10.89 -11.45 6.42
N TYR A 144 9.89 -10.74 6.98
CA TYR A 144 9.68 -9.33 6.68
C TYR A 144 10.61 -8.39 7.46
N GLY A 145 11.38 -8.90 8.43
CA GLY A 145 12.14 -8.08 9.36
C GLY A 145 11.25 -7.45 10.43
N ASP A 146 11.75 -6.40 11.08
CA ASP A 146 11.13 -5.76 12.24
C ASP A 146 10.79 -4.27 12.01
N HIS A 147 11.06 -3.74 10.82
CA HIS A 147 10.88 -2.31 10.49
C HIS A 147 9.44 -1.82 10.70
N TRP A 148 8.44 -2.72 10.65
CA TRP A 148 7.06 -2.40 11.00
C TRP A 148 6.90 -1.86 12.43
N ASN A 149 7.74 -2.26 13.38
CA ASN A 149 7.66 -1.77 14.76
C ASN A 149 7.80 -0.24 14.85
N ALA A 150 8.56 0.37 13.94
CA ALA A 150 8.69 1.82 13.85
C ALA A 150 7.40 2.49 13.32
N VAL A 151 6.68 1.84 12.39
CA VAL A 151 5.35 2.28 11.93
C VAL A 151 4.34 2.12 13.07
N HIS A 152 4.26 0.91 13.64
CA HIS A 152 3.29 0.57 14.70
C HIS A 152 3.37 1.51 15.90
N SER A 153 4.58 1.81 16.38
CA SER A 153 4.79 2.77 17.49
C SER A 153 4.19 4.16 17.21
N ARG A 154 4.22 4.62 15.96
CA ARG A 154 3.62 5.90 15.55
C ARG A 154 2.10 5.82 15.49
N LEU A 155 1.55 4.69 15.04
CA LEU A 155 0.10 4.46 15.01
C LEU A 155 -0.47 4.44 16.44
N VAL A 156 0.21 3.74 17.36
CA VAL A 156 -0.13 3.71 18.78
C VAL A 156 -0.05 5.12 19.39
N ALA A 157 1.03 5.85 19.12
CA ALA A 157 1.19 7.23 19.63
C ALA A 157 0.13 8.20 19.09
N ALA A 158 -0.40 7.98 17.88
CA ALA A 158 -1.49 8.79 17.32
C ALA A 158 -2.83 8.54 18.03
N GLY A 159 -3.06 7.33 18.56
CA GLY A 159 -4.18 7.00 19.45
C GLY A 159 -5.57 6.96 18.80
N ASN A 160 -5.69 7.16 17.48
CA ASN A 160 -6.96 7.18 16.74
C ASN A 160 -6.99 6.24 15.51
N VAL A 161 -5.93 5.44 15.33
CA VAL A 161 -5.88 4.39 14.31
C VAL A 161 -6.75 3.23 14.75
N THR A 162 -7.75 2.90 13.92
CA THR A 162 -8.77 1.89 14.24
C THR A 162 -8.41 0.53 13.67
N ALA A 163 -7.91 0.49 12.44
CA ALA A 163 -7.52 -0.76 11.79
C ALA A 163 -6.45 -0.55 10.71
N VAL A 164 -5.66 -1.59 10.48
CA VAL A 164 -4.67 -1.70 9.41
C VAL A 164 -5.06 -2.87 8.51
N PHE A 165 -5.20 -2.63 7.21
CA PHE A 165 -5.62 -3.62 6.23
C PHE A 165 -4.48 -3.95 5.27
N ALA A 166 -4.30 -5.24 4.98
CA ALA A 166 -3.35 -5.69 3.97
C ALA A 166 -3.83 -6.88 3.15
N GLY A 167 -3.16 -7.08 2.01
CA GLY A 167 -3.35 -8.17 1.07
C GLY A 167 -2.25 -9.22 1.19
N HIS A 168 -1.70 -9.62 0.04
CA HIS A 168 -0.56 -10.53 -0.17
C HIS A 168 -0.74 -11.99 0.30
N ILE A 169 -1.36 -12.25 1.44
CA ILE A 169 -1.43 -13.59 2.05
C ILE A 169 -2.54 -14.47 1.45
N HIS A 170 -3.46 -13.88 0.68
CA HIS A 170 -4.58 -14.57 0.03
C HIS A 170 -5.43 -15.40 1.01
N ARG A 171 -5.50 -14.96 2.27
CA ARG A 171 -6.26 -15.58 3.36
C ARG A 171 -6.85 -14.48 4.24
N MET A 172 -8.04 -14.73 4.75
CA MET A 172 -8.66 -13.86 5.74
C MET A 172 -8.11 -14.19 7.13
N THR A 173 -7.32 -13.29 7.68
CA THR A 173 -6.77 -13.37 9.05
C THR A 173 -6.88 -12.00 9.71
N HIS A 174 -7.00 -11.96 11.03
CA HIS A 174 -7.01 -10.71 11.80
C HIS A 174 -6.38 -10.93 13.16
N GLU A 175 -5.86 -9.86 13.76
CA GLU A 175 -5.36 -9.83 15.12
C GLU A 175 -5.75 -8.51 15.80
N LEU A 176 -5.56 -8.40 17.10
CA LEU A 176 -5.73 -7.15 17.84
C LEU A 176 -4.44 -6.89 18.60
N ARG A 177 -3.78 -5.77 18.31
CA ARG A 177 -2.52 -5.37 18.94
C ARG A 177 -2.58 -3.89 19.33
N ASP A 178 -2.38 -3.61 20.62
CA ASP A 178 -2.37 -2.25 21.18
C ASP A 178 -3.63 -1.41 20.82
N GLY A 179 -4.79 -2.06 20.72
CA GLY A 179 -6.06 -1.42 20.37
C GLY A 179 -6.30 -1.22 18.87
N ILE A 180 -5.37 -1.63 18.02
CA ILE A 180 -5.46 -1.56 16.55
C ILE A 180 -5.79 -2.95 16.00
N ARG A 181 -6.79 -3.02 15.11
CA ARG A 181 -7.22 -4.25 14.43
C ARG A 181 -6.51 -4.49 13.11
#